data_AF-A0A7V0MNK7-F1
#
_entry.id   AF-A0A7V0MNK7-F1
#
_cell.length_a   1.000
_cell.length_b   1.000
_cell.length_c   1.000
_cell.angle_alpha   90.00
_cell.angle_beta   90.00
_cell.angle_gamma   90.00
#
_symmetry.space_group_name_H-M   'P 1'
#
loop_
_entity.id
_entity.type
_entity.pdbx_description
1 polymer ?
#
loop_
_entity_poly.entity_id
_entity_poly.type
_entity_poly.pdbx_seq_one_letter_code
_entity_poly.pdbx_strand_id
1 'polypeptide(L)' 'MNKKMLPTIALGNYSVSRLIIGHNPFKGNSHFSEVMDRDMREYFSQERMIETLFECEPQGPETHCYAIPRRPRDYGYGR' A
#
# COMPACT_ATOMS: atom_id res chain seq x y z
N MET A 1 5.30 -6.76 -25.53
CA MET A 1 5.75 -7.66 -24.44
C MET A 1 4.52 -8.27 -23.78
N ASN A 2 4.48 -9.59 -23.62
CA ASN A 2 3.32 -10.28 -23.03
C ASN A 2 3.36 -10.09 -21.50
N LYS A 3 2.57 -9.15 -20.97
CA LYS A 3 2.55 -8.84 -19.53
C LYS A 3 1.87 -10.00 -18.78
N LYS A 4 2.65 -10.77 -18.02
CA LYS A 4 2.12 -11.87 -17.20
C LYS A 4 1.48 -11.27 -15.95
N MET A 5 0.16 -11.42 -15.82
CA MET A 5 -0.58 -11.01 -14.62
C MET A 5 -0.20 -11.89 -13.41
N LEU A 6 -0.44 -11.37 -12.20
CA LEU A 6 -0.24 -12.13 -10.97
C LEU A 6 -1.19 -13.33 -10.91
N PRO A 7 -0.75 -14.48 -10.38
CA PRO A 7 -1.64 -15.61 -10.14
C PRO A 7 -2.78 -15.21 -9.21
N THR A 8 -4.01 -15.65 -9.51
CA THR A 8 -5.18 -15.39 -8.66
C THR A 8 -5.69 -16.65 -7.94
N ILE A 9 -6.55 -16.44 -6.95
CA ILE A 9 -7.36 -17.45 -6.26
C ILE A 9 -8.82 -16.98 -6.19
N ALA A 10 -9.74 -17.93 -6.03
CA ALA A 10 -11.11 -17.61 -5.70
C ALA A 10 -11.25 -17.41 -4.18
N LEU A 11 -11.84 -16.28 -3.78
CA LEU A 11 -12.30 -16.00 -2.41
C LEU A 11 -13.80 -15.70 -2.47
N GLY A 12 -14.61 -16.72 -2.19
CA GLY A 12 -16.05 -16.65 -2.44
C GLY A 12 -16.35 -16.43 -3.93
N ASN A 13 -17.08 -15.36 -4.24
CA ASN A 13 -17.42 -14.97 -5.61
C ASN A 13 -16.38 -14.06 -6.29
N TYR A 14 -15.27 -13.74 -5.60
CA TYR A 14 -14.24 -12.81 -6.08
C TYR A 14 -12.99 -13.55 -6.53
N SER A 15 -12.35 -13.05 -7.60
CA SER A 15 -11.03 -13.51 -8.06
C SER A 15 -9.97 -12.52 -7.59
N VAL A 16 -9.14 -12.92 -6.63
CA VAL A 16 -8.18 -12.04 -5.95
C VAL A 16 -6.76 -12.48 -6.28
N SER A 17 -5.83 -11.54 -6.45
CA SER A 17 -4.40 -11.86 -6.63
C SER A 17 -3.83 -12.56 -5.38
N ARG A 18 -2.91 -13.51 -5.59
CA ARG A 18 -2.18 -14.19 -4.51
C ARG A 18 -1.23 -13.26 -3.75
N LEU A 19 -0.98 -12.06 -4.27
CA LEU A 19 -0.22 -11.00 -3.62
C LEU A 19 -1.16 -9.83 -3.35
N ILE A 20 -1.17 -9.33 -2.12
CA ILE A 20 -1.96 -8.19 -1.67
C ILE A 20 -0.99 -7.13 -1.16
N ILE A 21 -1.25 -5.87 -1.50
CA ILE A 21 -0.46 -4.73 -1.01
C ILE A 21 -0.96 -4.29 0.36
N GLY A 22 -0.05 -4.21 1.33
CA GLY A 22 -0.36 -3.83 2.71
C GLY A 22 -0.36 -2.31 2.94
N HIS A 23 -1.29 -1.82 3.78
CA HIS A 23 -1.45 -0.38 4.05
C HIS A 23 -0.50 0.19 5.14
N ASN A 24 0.06 -0.65 6.03
CA ASN A 24 0.85 -0.16 7.17
C ASN A 24 2.06 0.72 6.77
N PRO A 25 2.85 0.38 5.74
CA PRO A 25 3.94 1.23 5.27
C PRO A 25 3.46 2.59 4.76
N PHE A 26 2.31 2.64 4.07
CA PHE A 26 1.68 3.89 3.61
C PHE A 26 1.21 4.75 4.79
N LYS A 27 0.62 4.13 5.81
CA LYS A 27 0.21 4.80 7.05
C LYS A 27 1.42 5.29 7.86
N GLY A 28 2.56 4.64 7.75
CA GLY A 28 3.74 4.92 8.58
C GLY A 28 3.55 4.46 10.03
N ASN A 29 2.96 3.27 10.19
CA ASN A 29 2.72 2.64 11.49
C ASN A 29 3.21 1.17 11.42
N SER A 30 4.45 0.97 11.87
CA SER A 30 5.16 -0.30 11.82
C SER A 30 4.73 -1.29 12.90
N HIS A 31 4.14 -0.80 14.00
CA HIS A 31 3.95 -1.57 15.24
C HIS A 31 5.25 -2.16 15.83
N PHE A 32 6.40 -1.64 15.42
CA PHE A 32 7.71 -2.15 15.84
C PHE A 32 8.51 -1.09 16.59
N SER A 33 8.75 0.08 15.97
CA SER A 33 9.48 1.19 16.61
C SER A 33 9.16 2.52 15.95
N GLU A 34 9.35 3.62 16.67
CA GLU A 34 9.19 4.97 16.14
C GLU A 34 10.17 5.27 14.98
N VAL A 35 11.37 4.67 15.02
CA VAL A 35 12.36 4.80 13.95
C VAL A 35 11.83 4.19 12.66
N MET A 36 11.31 2.96 12.74
CA MET A 36 10.70 2.28 11.59
C MET A 36 9.44 3.01 11.09
N ASP A 37 8.65 3.59 11.99
CA ASP A 37 7.51 4.43 11.61
C ASP A 37 7.98 5.63 10.79
N ARG A 38 9.05 6.32 11.22
CA ARG A 38 9.62 7.45 10.50
C ARG A 38 10.15 7.02 9.12
N ASP A 39 10.90 5.92 9.05
CA ASP A 39 11.46 5.41 7.80
C ASP A 39 10.34 5.08 6.79
N MET A 40 9.24 4.46 7.24
CA MET A 40 8.05 4.22 6.42
C MET A 40 7.43 5.52 5.93
N ARG A 41 7.31 6.53 6.81
CA ARG A 41 6.72 7.83 6.45
C ARG A 41 7.57 8.61 5.45
N GLU A 42 8.88 8.56 5.58
CA GLU A 42 9.83 9.22 4.68
C GLU A 42 9.90 8.52 3.33
N TYR A 43 9.92 7.19 3.32
CA TYR A 43 9.95 6.43 2.09
C TYR A 43 8.64 6.54 1.30
N PHE A 44 7.49 6.40 1.94
CA PHE A 44 6.19 6.49 1.27
C PHE A 44 5.62 7.91 1.33
N SER A 45 6.19 8.80 0.51
CA SER A 45 5.57 10.10 0.19
C SER A 45 4.22 9.90 -0.51
N GLN A 46 3.39 10.95 -0.58
CA GLN A 46 2.09 10.83 -1.26
C GLN A 46 2.23 10.43 -2.73
N GLU A 47 3.18 11.02 -3.42
CA GLU A 47 3.49 10.75 -4.82
C GLU A 47 3.92 9.29 -5.00
N ARG A 48 4.80 8.80 -4.11
CA ARG A 48 5.30 7.43 -4.16
C ARG A 48 4.25 6.40 -3.80
N MET A 49 3.33 6.72 -2.87
CA MET A 49 2.16 5.88 -2.60
C MET A 49 1.29 5.75 -3.86
N ILE A 50 0.99 6.88 -4.53
CA ILE A 50 0.19 6.89 -5.75
C ILE A 50 0.88 6.11 -6.88
N GLU A 51 2.18 6.34 -7.11
CA GLU A 51 2.99 5.61 -8.08
C GLU A 51 2.93 4.10 -7.84
N THR A 52 3.15 3.67 -6.59
CA THR A 52 3.10 2.25 -6.21
C THR A 52 1.72 1.64 -6.52
N LEU A 53 0.63 2.36 -6.25
CA LEU A 53 -0.73 1.87 -6.52
C LEU A 53 -0.99 1.74 -8.03
N PHE A 54 -0.55 2.71 -8.83
CA PHE A 54 -0.68 2.64 -10.30
C PHE A 54 0.19 1.54 -10.91
N GLU A 55 1.35 1.24 -10.34
CA GLU A 55 2.15 0.07 -10.76
C GLU A 55 1.45 -1.25 -10.45
N CYS A 56 0.71 -1.31 -9.35
CA CYS A 56 0.00 -2.48 -8.86
C CYS A 56 -1.31 -2.79 -9.60
N GLU A 57 -2.07 -1.76 -10.01
CA GLU A 57 -3.35 -1.88 -10.71
C GLU A 57 -3.30 -2.82 -11.94
N PRO A 58 -2.38 -2.67 -12.90
CA PRO A 58 -2.37 -3.50 -14.10
C PRO A 58 -1.83 -4.93 -13.87
N GLN A 59 -1.55 -5.32 -12.63
CA GLN A 59 -1.02 -6.65 -12.29
C GLN A 59 -2.11 -7.66 -11.90
N GLY A 60 -3.34 -7.22 -11.63
CA GLY A 60 -4.45 -8.11 -11.26
C GLY A 60 -5.78 -7.38 -11.09
N PRO A 61 -6.91 -8.10 -11.19
CA PRO A 61 -8.26 -7.50 -11.17
C PRO A 61 -8.67 -6.86 -9.84
N GLU A 62 -7.95 -7.12 -8.73
CA GLU A 62 -8.37 -6.74 -7.37
C GLU A 62 -7.18 -6.27 -6.50
N THR A 63 -6.21 -5.54 -7.06
CA THR A 63 -5.15 -4.94 -6.24
C THR A 63 -5.68 -3.73 -5.46
N HIS A 64 -6.50 -3.98 -4.44
CA HIS A 64 -7.08 -2.94 -3.59
C HIS A 64 -6.16 -2.60 -2.42
N CYS A 65 -5.65 -1.38 -2.40
CA CYS A 65 -5.08 -0.77 -1.20
C CYS A 65 -5.93 0.44 -0.83
N TYR A 66 -6.54 0.41 0.35
CA TYR A 66 -7.12 1.61 0.94
C TYR A 66 -5.98 2.44 1.53
N ALA A 67 -5.29 3.23 0.70
CA ALA A 67 -4.47 4.32 1.20
C ALA A 67 -5.41 5.49 1.53
N ILE A 68 -5.71 5.69 2.81
CA ILE A 68 -6.31 6.97 3.23
C ILE A 68 -5.14 7.96 3.20
N PRO A 69 -5.14 8.96 2.30
CA PRO A 69 -4.07 9.96 2.30
C PRO A 69 -4.02 10.60 3.68
N ARG A 70 -2.85 10.58 4.31
CA ARG A 70 -2.64 11.19 5.64
C ARG A 70 -3.03 12.65 5.54
N ARG A 71 -3.88 13.12 6.46
CA ARG A 71 -4.19 14.55 6.51
C ARG A 71 -2.94 15.28 6.99
N PRO A 72 -2.73 16.55 6.60
CA PRO A 72 -1.65 17.38 7.13
C PRO A 72 -1.57 17.44 8.67
N ARG A 73 -2.65 17.13 9.39
CA ARG A 73 -2.69 17.05 10.86
C ARG A 73 -2.12 15.77 11.46
N ASP A 74 -1.94 14.72 10.66
CA ASP A 74 -1.44 13.42 11.12
C ASP A 74 0.11 13.39 11.16
N TYR A 75 0.77 14.48 10.75
CA TYR A 75 2.23 14.68 10.86
C TYR A 75 2.69 15.07 12.28
N GLY A 76 1.77 15.26 13.23
CA GLY A 76 2.09 15.60 14.61
C GLY A 76 2.24 14.38 15.51
N TYR A 77 3.45 13.88 15.70
CA TYR A 77 3.84 13.33 17.00
C TYR A 77 4.14 14.51 17.92
N GLY A 78 3.06 15.15 18.39
CA GLY A 78 3.12 16.10 19.48
C GLY A 78 2.92 15.37 20.80
N ARG A 79 4.02 14.86 21.36
CA ARG A 79 4.37 15.01 22.77
C ARG A 79 5.88 15.07 22.90
#